data_AF-A0A9Q0SEU1-F1
#
_entry.id   AF-A0A9Q0SEU1-F1
#
_cell.length_a   1.000
_cell.length_b   1.000
_cell.length_c   1.000
_cell.angle_alpha   90.00
_cell.angle_beta   90.00
_cell.angle_gamma   90.00
#
_symmetry.space_group_name_H-M   'P 1'
#
loop_
_entity.id
_entity.type
_entity.pdbx_description
1 polymer ?
#
loop_
_entity_poly.entity_id
_entity_poly.type
_entity_poly.pdbx_seq_one_letter_code
_entity_poly.pdbx_strand_id
1 'polypeptide(L)'
;MGLLPNGVKEFNIDETGRFEVYLDQACNAKFESELHYDMNVTGSLSYGQIGALSGISAQELFLWFPVKGIRVDVPSSGLIYFDVGVVFKQFSLSLFEMPRDCVAVRDEEIEAVRHGKSIADAVAKSQSGKLRYGLDQENFGRDFL
;
A
#
# COMPACT_ATOMS: atom_id res chain seq x y z
N MET A 1 -14.57 15.06 0.28
CA MET A 1 -13.85 15.72 1.39
C MET A 1 -13.54 14.66 2.42
N GLY A 2 -12.29 14.20 2.52
CA GLY A 2 -11.94 13.13 3.44
C GLY A 2 -10.43 12.87 3.55
N LEU A 3 -9.96 12.61 4.77
CA LEU A 3 -8.58 12.24 5.09
C LEU A 3 -8.30 10.74 4.89
N LEU A 4 -9.36 9.94 4.80
CA LEU A 4 -9.29 8.51 4.57
C LEU A 4 -9.41 8.24 3.07
N PRO A 5 -8.62 7.30 2.54
CA PRO A 5 -8.64 6.96 1.13
C PRO A 5 -9.88 6.12 0.77
N ASN A 6 -10.11 5.94 -0.53
CA ASN A 6 -11.13 5.01 -1.01
C ASN A 6 -10.77 3.57 -0.58
N GLY A 7 -11.78 2.75 -0.25
CA GLY A 7 -11.58 1.34 0.13
C GLY A 7 -11.76 1.02 1.62
N VAL A 8 -12.34 1.94 2.39
CA VAL A 8 -12.82 1.66 3.76
C VAL A 8 -13.95 0.62 3.69
N LYS A 9 -13.78 -0.50 4.40
CA LYS A 9 -14.80 -1.55 4.55
C LYS A 9 -15.70 -1.29 5.74
N GLU A 10 -15.10 -0.92 6.86
CA GLU A 10 -15.81 -0.71 8.12
C GLU A 10 -15.29 0.54 8.81
N PHE A 11 -16.21 1.28 9.43
CA PHE A 11 -15.92 2.48 10.20
C PHE A 11 -16.76 2.44 11.48
N ASN A 12 -16.08 2.47 12.62
CA ASN A 12 -16.70 2.49 13.93
C ASN A 12 -16.22 3.71 14.70
N ILE A 13 -17.12 4.33 15.47
CA ILE A 13 -16.80 5.42 16.39
C ILE A 13 -17.63 5.25 17.66
N ASP A 14 -16.98 5.43 18.80
CA ASP A 14 -17.65 5.38 20.11
C ASP A 14 -18.05 6.77 20.62
N GLU A 15 -18.80 6.79 21.72
CA GLU A 15 -19.26 8.02 22.36
C GLU A 15 -18.11 8.90 22.90
N THR A 16 -16.92 8.33 23.08
CA THR A 16 -15.72 9.07 23.51
C THR A 16 -15.02 9.76 22.33
N GLY A 17 -15.47 9.52 21.09
CA GLY A 17 -14.86 10.01 19.86
C GLY A 17 -13.70 9.16 19.38
N ARG A 18 -13.41 8.01 20.01
CA ARG A 18 -12.42 7.06 19.49
C ARG A 18 -13.03 6.36 18.29
N PHE A 19 -12.30 6.37 17.18
CA PHE A 19 -12.69 5.71 15.95
C PHE A 19 -11.71 4.61 15.56
N GLU A 20 -12.23 3.68 14.77
CA GLU A 20 -11.48 2.60 14.14
C GLU A 20 -11.99 2.40 12.71
N VAL A 21 -11.05 2.29 11.78
CA VAL A 21 -11.31 2.16 10.35
C VAL A 21 -10.58 0.95 9.83
N TYR A 22 -11.30 0.09 9.12
CA TYR A 22 -10.74 -1.09 8.50
C TYR A 22 -10.73 -0.94 6.98
N LEU A 23 -9.54 -1.08 6.39
CA LEU A 23 -9.30 -1.14 4.95
C LEU A 23 -9.09 -2.59 4.52
N ASP A 24 -9.44 -2.90 3.27
CA ASP A 24 -9.25 -4.26 2.72
C ASP A 24 -7.76 -4.67 2.67
N GLN A 25 -6.89 -3.71 2.44
CA GLN A 25 -5.44 -3.90 2.33
C GLN A 25 -4.70 -2.61 2.67
N ALA A 26 -3.46 -2.74 3.13
CA ALA A 26 -2.58 -1.60 3.30
C ALA A 26 -2.26 -0.96 1.95
N CYS A 27 -2.19 0.37 1.90
CA CYS A 27 -2.11 1.09 0.65
C CYS A 27 -1.44 2.46 0.81
N ASN A 28 -0.90 2.97 -0.30
CA ASN A 28 -0.32 4.29 -0.37
C ASN A 28 -1.23 5.23 -1.15
N ALA A 29 -1.43 6.43 -0.63
CA ALA A 29 -2.09 7.51 -1.33
C ALA A 29 -1.08 8.64 -1.59
N LYS A 30 -1.03 9.10 -2.84
CA LYS A 30 -0.13 10.18 -3.25
C LYS A 30 -0.86 11.53 -3.19
N PHE A 31 -0.43 12.37 -2.25
CA PHE A 31 -0.78 13.79 -2.17
C PHE A 31 0.45 14.63 -2.60
N GLU A 32 0.72 15.75 -1.94
CA GLU A 32 2.02 16.44 -2.05
C GLU A 32 3.16 15.54 -1.56
N SER A 33 2.91 14.76 -0.50
CA SER A 33 3.75 13.64 -0.09
C SER A 33 2.98 12.33 -0.13
N GLU A 34 3.71 11.21 -0.10
CA GLU A 34 3.11 9.89 0.02
C GLU A 34 2.64 9.64 1.46
N LEU A 35 1.41 9.15 1.60
CA LEU A 35 0.84 8.70 2.87
C LEU A 35 0.57 7.20 2.77
N HIS A 36 1.11 6.44 3.71
CA HIS A 36 0.85 5.02 3.88
C HIS A 36 -0.28 4.85 4.90
N TYR A 37 -1.24 4.00 4.56
CA TYR A 37 -2.35 3.60 5.42
C TYR A 37 -2.25 2.11 5.67
N ASP A 38 -2.23 1.74 6.95
CA ASP A 38 -2.33 0.36 7.39
C ASP A 38 -3.77 -0.15 7.22
N MET A 39 -3.97 -1.47 7.31
CA MET A 39 -5.31 -2.06 7.25
C MET A 39 -6.23 -1.60 8.39
N ASN A 40 -5.67 -1.28 9.56
CA ASN A 40 -6.41 -0.78 10.70
C ASN A 40 -5.89 0.61 11.08
N VAL A 41 -6.76 1.61 10.99
CA VAL A 41 -6.48 2.99 11.36
C VAL A 41 -7.34 3.37 12.55
N THR A 42 -6.70 3.81 13.64
CA THR A 42 -7.37 4.20 14.87
C THR A 42 -7.03 5.62 15.27
N GLY A 43 -7.94 6.34 15.90
CA GLY A 43 -7.64 7.64 16.49
C GLY A 43 -8.75 8.15 17.40
N SER A 44 -8.59 9.36 17.92
CA SER A 44 -9.59 10.04 18.75
C SER A 44 -9.94 11.39 18.14
N LEU A 45 -11.21 11.57 17.81
CA LEU A 45 -11.77 12.80 17.25
C LEU A 45 -12.09 13.78 18.38
N SER A 46 -11.66 15.02 18.17
CA SER A 46 -11.98 16.17 19.00
C SER A 46 -12.16 17.39 18.11
N TYR A 47 -12.66 18.49 18.66
CA TYR A 47 -12.95 19.67 17.86
C TYR A 47 -11.67 20.23 17.21
N GLY A 48 -11.61 20.22 15.88
CA GLY A 48 -10.47 20.69 15.08
C GLY A 48 -9.25 19.77 15.08
N GLN A 49 -9.31 18.59 15.71
CA GLN A 49 -8.14 17.71 15.86
C GLN A 49 -8.51 16.23 15.92
N ILE A 50 -7.67 15.41 15.28
CA ILE A 50 -7.53 13.98 15.50
C ILE A 50 -6.27 13.75 16.33
N GLY A 51 -6.42 13.18 17.52
CA GLY A 51 -5.32 12.78 18.39
C GLY A 51 -5.16 11.26 18.44
N ALA A 52 -4.07 10.81 19.08
CA ALA A 52 -3.78 9.38 19.30
C ALA A 52 -3.90 8.53 18.02
N LEU A 53 -3.51 9.10 16.88
CA LEU A 53 -3.64 8.48 15.57
C LEU A 53 -2.59 7.37 15.41
N SER A 54 -3.03 6.25 14.84
CA SER A 54 -2.22 5.08 14.53
C SER A 54 -2.68 4.49 13.20
N GLY A 55 -1.78 3.81 12.50
CA GLY A 55 -2.07 3.21 11.20
C GLY A 55 -1.87 4.15 10.00
N ILE A 56 -1.28 5.33 10.21
CA ILE A 56 -0.93 6.27 9.12
C ILE A 56 0.53 6.68 9.27
N SER A 57 1.26 6.62 8.16
CA SER A 57 2.64 7.12 8.08
C SER A 57 2.81 8.07 6.90
N ALA A 58 3.57 9.14 7.09
CA ALA A 58 3.91 10.09 6.04
C ALA A 58 5.35 9.88 5.58
N GLN A 59 5.58 9.91 4.27
CA GLN A 59 6.92 9.85 3.71
C GLN A 59 7.60 11.22 3.75
N GLU A 60 8.86 11.24 4.18
CA GLU A 60 9.74 12.40 4.13
C GLU A 60 11.16 11.94 3.79
N LEU A 61 11.77 12.51 2.74
CA LEU A 61 13.08 12.12 2.23
C LEU A 61 13.29 10.59 2.36
N PHE A 62 12.50 9.78 1.64
CA PHE A 62 12.54 8.29 1.65
C PHE A 62 12.24 7.56 2.97
N LEU A 63 12.03 8.26 4.09
CA LEU A 63 11.70 7.65 5.39
C LEU A 63 10.20 7.78 5.70
N TRP A 64 9.65 6.75 6.33
CA TRP A 64 8.26 6.75 6.81
C TRP A 64 8.19 7.19 8.27
N PHE A 65 7.42 8.24 8.53
CA PHE A 65 7.20 8.75 9.88
C PHE A 65 5.75 8.55 10.31
N PRO A 66 5.51 7.97 11.49
CA PRO A 66 4.15 7.75 11.97
C PRO A 66 3.45 9.07 12.26
N VAL A 67 2.22 9.21 11.79
CA VAL A 67 1.38 10.38 12.07
C VAL A 67 0.64 10.16 13.38
N LYS A 68 0.96 10.95 14.40
CA LYS A 68 0.39 10.84 15.75
C LYS A 68 -0.87 11.65 15.96
N GLY A 69 -1.09 12.65 15.10
CA GLY A 69 -2.27 13.48 15.13
C GLY A 69 -2.38 14.37 13.90
N ILE A 70 -3.58 14.88 13.68
CA ILE A 70 -3.90 15.80 12.58
C ILE A 70 -4.71 16.94 13.17
N ARG A 71 -4.36 18.19 12.87
CA ARG A 71 -5.09 19.36 13.39
C ARG A 71 -5.28 20.42 12.32
N VAL A 72 -6.33 21.22 12.48
CA VAL A 72 -6.63 22.39 11.65
C VAL A 72 -6.73 23.62 12.55
N ASP A 73 -6.49 24.80 11.99
CA ASP A 73 -6.71 26.05 12.72
C ASP A 73 -8.20 26.36 12.85
N VAL A 74 -8.58 27.05 13.93
CA VAL A 74 -9.94 27.53 14.15
C VAL A 74 -9.88 29.03 14.49
N PRO A 75 -10.39 29.95 13.65
CA PRO A 75 -10.99 29.70 12.33
C PRO A 75 -9.97 29.16 11.32
N SER A 76 -10.45 28.42 10.30
CA SER A 76 -9.58 27.75 9.33
C SER A 76 -8.69 28.73 8.56
N SER A 77 -7.40 28.44 8.53
CA SER A 77 -6.38 29.13 7.73
C SER A 77 -6.26 28.58 6.31
N GLY A 78 -7.01 27.52 5.97
CA GLY A 78 -6.80 26.75 4.75
C GLY A 78 -5.69 25.70 4.85
N LEU A 79 -5.07 25.53 6.03
CA LEU A 79 -3.99 24.58 6.27
C LEU A 79 -4.40 23.45 7.21
N ILE A 80 -3.75 22.31 7.03
CA ILE A 80 -3.86 21.13 7.90
C ILE A 80 -2.46 20.65 8.28
N TYR A 81 -2.31 20.29 9.56
CA TYR A 81 -1.04 19.96 10.17
C TYR A 81 -1.03 18.50 10.61
N PHE A 82 -0.03 17.76 10.15
CA PHE A 82 0.20 16.36 10.51
C PHE A 82 1.35 16.30 11.50
N ASP A 83 1.08 15.80 12.70
CA ASP A 83 2.08 15.59 13.73
C ASP A 83 2.87 14.31 13.43
N VAL A 84 4.12 14.46 13.02
CA VAL A 84 5.05 13.33 12.80
C VAL A 84 6.06 13.19 13.94
N GLY A 85 5.73 13.71 15.12
CA GLY A 85 6.49 13.60 16.37
C GLY A 85 7.43 14.78 16.63
N VAL A 86 8.41 15.00 15.76
CA VAL A 86 9.43 16.06 15.96
C VAL A 86 9.00 17.39 15.35
N VAL A 87 8.20 17.33 14.29
CA VAL A 87 7.76 18.50 13.50
C VAL A 87 6.34 18.28 13.00
N PHE A 88 5.66 19.38 12.68
CA PHE A 88 4.39 19.34 11.97
C PHE A 88 4.61 19.50 10.48
N LYS A 89 4.13 18.52 9.71
CA LYS A 89 4.04 18.64 8.25
C LYS A 89 2.79 19.43 7.89
N GLN A 90 2.94 20.41 7.00
CA GLN A 90 1.87 21.32 6.62
C GLN A 90 1.39 20.93 5.23
N PHE A 91 0.07 20.89 5.05
CA PHE A 91 -0.56 20.65 3.77
C PHE A 91 -1.69 21.67 3.56
N SER A 92 -2.02 21.93 2.30
CA SER A 92 -3.25 22.65 1.98
C SER A 92 -4.47 21.78 2.26
N LEU A 93 -5.48 22.33 2.94
CA LEU A 93 -6.76 21.65 3.15
C LEU A 93 -7.42 21.25 1.83
N SER A 94 -7.19 22.02 0.77
CA SER A 94 -7.75 21.77 -0.56
C SER A 94 -7.34 20.40 -1.15
N LEU A 95 -6.21 19.85 -0.70
CA LEU A 95 -5.70 18.55 -1.19
C LEU A 95 -6.57 17.37 -0.75
N PHE A 96 -7.32 17.53 0.34
CA PHE A 96 -8.16 16.51 0.95
C PHE A 96 -9.64 16.67 0.57
N GLU A 97 -9.96 17.64 -0.30
CA GLU A 97 -11.32 17.83 -0.78
C GLU A 97 -11.75 16.70 -1.71
N MET A 98 -10.82 16.26 -2.57
CA MET A 98 -10.97 15.11 -3.43
C MET A 98 -10.23 13.90 -2.82
N PRO A 99 -10.94 12.81 -2.49
CA PRO A 99 -10.27 11.59 -2.03
C PRO A 99 -9.33 11.08 -3.12
N ARG A 100 -8.10 10.76 -2.73
CA ARG A 100 -7.12 10.15 -3.63
C ARG A 100 -7.33 8.65 -3.67
N ASP A 101 -7.03 8.06 -4.82
CA ASP A 101 -7.04 6.61 -4.96
C ASP A 101 -5.91 6.01 -4.12
N CYS A 102 -6.26 5.04 -3.29
CA CYS A 102 -5.27 4.24 -2.59
C CYS A 102 -4.75 3.18 -3.54
N VAL A 103 -3.45 3.20 -3.80
CA VAL A 103 -2.79 2.13 -4.54
C VAL A 103 -2.31 1.12 -3.52
N ALA A 104 -2.87 -0.08 -3.57
CA ALA A 104 -2.42 -1.21 -2.76
C ALA A 104 -0.89 -1.31 -2.81
N VAL A 105 -0.26 -1.46 -1.64
CA VAL A 105 1.17 -1.80 -1.63
C VAL A 105 1.28 -3.19 -2.20
N ARG A 106 1.64 -3.28 -3.48
CA ARG A 106 2.06 -4.54 -4.06
C ARG A 106 3.45 -4.77 -3.48
N ASP A 107 3.60 -5.79 -2.65
CA ASP A 107 4.92 -6.26 -2.25
C ASP A 107 5.73 -6.45 -3.55
N GLU A 108 6.71 -5.58 -3.78
CA GLU A 108 7.58 -5.63 -4.96
C GLU A 108 8.28 -7.00 -5.06
N GLU A 109 8.35 -7.70 -3.92
CA GLU A 109 8.80 -9.07 -3.77
C GLU A 109 7.92 -10.10 -4.52
N ILE A 110 6.61 -9.89 -4.63
CA ILE A 110 5.71 -10.82 -5.32
C ILE A 110 5.86 -10.72 -6.85
N GLU A 111 6.15 -9.55 -7.40
CA GLU A 111 6.40 -9.40 -8.85
C GLU A 111 7.75 -9.99 -9.28
N ALA A 112 8.78 -9.85 -8.45
CA ALA A 112 10.07 -10.51 -8.65
C ALA A 112 9.95 -12.03 -8.55
N VAL A 113 9.19 -12.55 -7.58
CA VAL A 113 8.93 -14.00 -7.43
C VAL A 113 8.07 -14.53 -8.57
N ARG A 114 7.04 -13.80 -9.03
CA ARG A 114 6.26 -14.19 -10.23
C ARG A 114 7.11 -14.24 -11.49
N HIS A 115 7.96 -13.24 -11.70
CA HIS A 115 8.91 -13.24 -12.82
C HIS A 115 9.90 -14.40 -12.72
N GLY A 116 10.47 -14.65 -11.53
CA GLY A 116 11.38 -15.77 -11.29
C GLY A 116 10.72 -17.14 -11.55
N LYS A 117 9.46 -17.32 -11.10
CA LYS A 117 8.67 -18.54 -11.35
C LYS A 117 8.39 -18.75 -12.84
N SER A 118 8.07 -17.68 -13.56
CA SER A 118 7.87 -17.71 -15.02
C SER A 118 9.14 -18.16 -15.77
N ILE A 119 10.31 -17.65 -15.36
CA ILE A 119 11.61 -18.06 -15.93
C ILE A 119 11.91 -19.53 -15.62
N ALA A 120 11.73 -19.97 -14.37
CA ALA A 120 11.97 -21.35 -13.97
C ALA A 120 11.07 -22.34 -14.73
N ASP A 121 9.79 -22.02 -14.90
CA ASP A 121 8.83 -22.84 -15.66
C ASP A 121 9.20 -22.91 -17.15
N ALA A 122 9.64 -21.79 -17.74
CA ALA A 122 10.12 -21.76 -19.12
C ALA A 122 11.39 -22.62 -19.31
N VAL A 123 12.34 -22.55 -18.36
CA VAL A 123 13.56 -23.37 -18.38
C VAL A 123 13.22 -24.86 -18.23
N ALA A 124 12.35 -25.23 -17.27
CA ALA A 124 11.93 -26.61 -17.05
C ALA A 124 11.24 -27.21 -18.29
N LYS A 125 10.37 -26.45 -18.95
CA LYS A 125 9.72 -26.85 -20.21
C LYS A 125 10.73 -27.02 -21.35
N SER A 126 11.75 -26.16 -21.42
CA SER A 126 12.81 -26.27 -22.44
C SER A 126 13.67 -27.53 -22.25
N GLN A 127 14.00 -27.89 -21.00
CA GLN A 127 14.77 -29.09 -20.68
C GLN A 127 13.96 -30.38 -20.91
N SER A 128 12.67 -30.39 -20.57
CA SER A 128 11.77 -31.51 -20.87
C SER A 128 11.58 -31.70 -22.38
N GLY A 129 11.50 -30.61 -23.15
CA GLY A 129 11.45 -30.66 -24.62
C GLY A 129 12.76 -31.16 -25.24
N LYS A 130 13.91 -30.82 -24.67
CA LYS A 130 15.23 -31.28 -25.14
C LYS A 130 15.49 -32.76 -24.84
N LEU A 131 14.96 -33.28 -23.74
CA LEU A 131 14.97 -34.72 -23.43
C LEU A 131 14.08 -35.52 -24.40
N ARG A 132 12.98 -34.94 -24.87
CA ARG A 132 12.09 -35.59 -25.85
C ARG A 132 12.73 -35.74 -27.23
N TYR A 133 13.51 -34.76 -27.68
CA TYR A 133 14.21 -34.85 -28.97
C TYR A 133 15.38 -35.87 -28.98
N GLY A 134 15.87 -36.27 -27.79
CA GLY A 134 16.93 -37.27 -27.65
C GLY A 134 16.45 -38.73 -27.65
N LEU A 135 15.18 -38.98 -27.36
CA LEU A 135 14.62 -40.35 -27.29
C LEU A 135 14.03 -40.86 -28.62
N ASP A 136 13.81 -39.97 -29.60
CA ASP A 136 13.38 -40.38 -30.95
C ASP A 136 14.58 -40.72 -31.87
N GLN A 137 15.83 -40.48 -31.44
CA GLN A 137 17.02 -40.69 -32.26
C GLN A 137 17.70 -42.06 -32.06
N GLU A 138 17.25 -42.89 -31.11
CA GLU A 138 17.84 -44.23 -30.84
C GLU A 138 17.10 -45.42 -31.48
N ASN A 139 16.06 -45.21 -32.31
CA ASN A 139 15.28 -46.32 -32.89
C ASN A 139 15.33 -46.46 -34.43
N PHE A 140 16.26 -45.79 -35.13
CA PHE A 140 16.39 -45.89 -36.60
C PHE A 140 17.67 -46.60 -37.04
N GLY A 141 17.96 -47.77 -36.48
CA GLY A 141 19.17 -48.52 -36.82
C GLY A 141 19.15 -49.97 -36.36
N ARG A 142 18.14 -50.75 -36.77
CA ARG A 142 18.18 -52.22 -36.77
C ARG A 142 16.99 -52.77 -37.54
N ASP A 143 17.13 -52.91 -38.86
CA ASP A 143 16.47 -53.93 -39.68
C ASP A 143 17.04 -53.87 -41.10
N PHE A 144 18.09 -54.64 -41.36
CA PHE A 144 18.48 -55.15 -42.68
C PHE A 144 19.47 -56.32 -42.47
N LEU A 145 18.93 -57.54 -42.36
CA LEU A 145 19.55 -58.78 -42.81
C LEU A 145 18.48 -59.61 -43.51
#